data_AF-A0A0P7EH47-F1
#
_entry.id   AF-A0A0P7EH47-F1
#
_cell.length_a   1.000
_cell.length_b   1.000
_cell.length_c   1.000
_cell.angle_alpha   90.00
_cell.angle_beta   90.00
_cell.angle_gamma   90.00
#
_symmetry.space_group_name_H-M   'P 1'
#
loop_
_entity.id
_entity.type
_entity.pdbx_description
1 polymer ?
#
loop_
_entity_poly.entity_id
_entity_poly.type
_entity_poly.pdbx_seq_one_letter_code
_entity_poly.pdbx_strand_id
1 'polypeptide(L)'
;MSIPIKIPELPNDIGDVKVANVHVDVGDIVLVNSPLFDIETDKTILEIQASEAGEISEFKVKAGDYVTANQVVGMMLPDENAEIRFVHSTPKENATSKVNTSDKKSKNHQVQHYWLLVLFFVAIVGIIYTSL
;
A
#
# COMPACT_ATOMS: atom_id res chain seq x y z
N MET A 1 -5.98 17.26 -16.18
CA MET A 1 -7.37 17.08 -15.71
C MET A 1 -7.36 15.94 -14.72
N SER A 2 -8.08 16.02 -13.60
CA SER A 2 -8.15 14.93 -12.63
C SER A 2 -9.14 13.86 -13.08
N ILE A 3 -8.84 12.60 -12.77
CA ILE A 3 -9.65 11.44 -13.10
C ILE A 3 -10.36 10.96 -11.83
N PRO A 4 -11.70 10.78 -11.85
CA PRO A 4 -12.43 10.29 -10.68
C PRO A 4 -12.19 8.80 -10.46
N ILE A 5 -11.86 8.44 -9.23
CA ILE A 5 -11.80 7.05 -8.78
C ILE A 5 -13.22 6.67 -8.37
N LYS A 6 -13.83 5.73 -9.10
CA LYS A 6 -15.21 5.28 -8.88
C LYS A 6 -15.28 3.80 -8.52
N ILE A 7 -16.27 3.46 -7.71
CA ILE A 7 -16.63 2.06 -7.45
C ILE A 7 -17.23 1.47 -8.72
N PRO A 8 -16.74 0.31 -9.21
CA PRO A 8 -17.34 -0.37 -10.35
C PRO A 8 -18.75 -0.87 -10.02
N GLU A 9 -19.47 -1.33 -11.04
CA GLU A 9 -20.75 -1.99 -10.80
C GLU A 9 -20.54 -3.26 -9.96
N LEU A 10 -21.37 -3.40 -8.92
CA LEU A 10 -21.32 -4.52 -8.01
C LEU A 10 -22.25 -5.63 -8.50
N PRO A 11 -21.87 -6.92 -8.33
CA PRO A 11 -22.75 -8.03 -8.71
C PRO A 11 -24.03 -8.04 -7.87
N ASN A 12 -25.18 -8.28 -8.51
CA ASN A 12 -26.50 -8.47 -7.88
C ASN A 12 -27.13 -7.25 -7.18
N ASP A 13 -26.87 -6.03 -7.64
CA ASP A 13 -27.50 -4.79 -7.12
C ASP A 13 -27.43 -4.69 -5.58
N ILE A 14 -26.26 -5.04 -5.05
CA ILE A 14 -25.95 -4.87 -3.63
C ILE A 14 -25.82 -3.37 -3.39
N GLY A 15 -26.64 -2.82 -2.48
CA GLY A 15 -26.67 -1.39 -2.19
C GLY A 15 -25.34 -0.86 -1.64
N ASP A 16 -25.13 -1.01 -0.33
CA ASP A 16 -23.94 -0.53 0.37
C ASP A 16 -22.96 -1.68 0.62
N VAL A 17 -21.69 -1.48 0.29
CA VAL A 17 -20.58 -2.40 0.57
C VAL A 17 -19.51 -1.75 1.42
N LYS A 18 -18.77 -2.55 2.18
CA LYS A 18 -17.81 -2.05 3.15
C LYS A 18 -16.41 -2.03 2.56
N VAL A 19 -15.65 -0.97 2.80
CA VAL A 19 -14.21 -0.91 2.51
C VAL A 19 -13.47 -1.77 3.54
N ALA A 20 -12.80 -2.83 3.09
CA ALA A 20 -12.06 -3.74 3.95
C ALA A 20 -10.67 -3.19 4.29
N ASN A 21 -9.95 -2.69 3.29
CA ASN A 21 -8.61 -2.15 3.44
C ASN A 21 -8.30 -1.09 2.39
N VAL A 22 -7.37 -0.19 2.69
CA VAL A 22 -6.89 0.84 1.76
C VAL A 22 -5.37 0.69 1.68
N HIS A 23 -4.85 0.55 0.46
CA HIS A 23 -3.44 0.25 0.19
C HIS A 23 -2.62 1.47 -0.22
N VAL A 24 -3.27 2.62 -0.41
CA VAL A 24 -2.67 3.85 -0.92
C VAL A 24 -3.07 5.06 -0.09
N ASP A 25 -2.16 6.01 0.01
CA ASP A 25 -2.39 7.30 0.65
C ASP A 25 -2.43 8.45 -0.37
N VAL A 26 -2.91 9.61 0.07
CA VAL A 26 -2.91 10.83 -0.76
C VAL A 26 -1.46 11.27 -0.99
N GLY A 27 -1.10 11.49 -2.26
CA GLY A 27 0.26 11.81 -2.71
C GLY A 27 1.05 10.59 -3.19
N ASP A 28 0.51 9.38 -3.07
CA ASP A 28 1.17 8.19 -3.59
C ASP A 28 1.08 8.10 -5.11
N ILE A 29 2.17 7.61 -5.72
CA ILE A 29 2.25 7.32 -7.14
C ILE A 29 1.80 5.88 -7.36
N VAL A 30 0.79 5.70 -8.20
CA VAL A 30 0.22 4.40 -8.58
C VAL A 30 0.39 4.16 -10.08
N LEU A 31 0.55 2.90 -10.47
CA LEU A 31 0.60 2.50 -11.88
C LEU A 31 -0.76 1.97 -12.33
N VAL A 32 -0.95 1.86 -13.65
CA VAL A 32 -2.13 1.20 -14.21
C VAL A 32 -2.31 -0.21 -13.62
N ASN A 33 -3.54 -0.58 -13.28
CA ASN A 33 -3.91 -1.84 -12.63
C ASN A 33 -3.31 -2.05 -11.23
N SER A 34 -2.72 -1.02 -10.59
CA SER A 34 -2.24 -1.14 -9.21
C SER A 34 -3.42 -1.22 -8.24
N PRO A 35 -3.35 -2.06 -7.19
CA PRO A 35 -4.38 -2.15 -6.17
C PRO A 35 -4.48 -0.83 -5.39
N LEU A 36 -5.69 -0.29 -5.26
CA LEU A 36 -5.97 0.91 -4.48
C LEU A 36 -6.56 0.57 -3.11
N PHE A 37 -7.63 -0.22 -3.11
CA PHE A 37 -8.36 -0.61 -1.90
C PHE A 37 -9.21 -1.85 -2.16
N ASP A 38 -9.59 -2.51 -1.07
CA ASP A 38 -10.42 -3.70 -1.09
C ASP A 38 -11.82 -3.39 -0.57
N ILE A 39 -12.83 -3.94 -1.24
CA ILE A 39 -14.22 -3.91 -0.80
C ILE A 39 -14.69 -5.32 -0.44
N GLU A 40 -15.44 -5.42 0.64
CA GLU A 40 -16.03 -6.66 1.13
C GLU A 40 -17.52 -6.68 0.78
N THR A 41 -17.91 -7.74 0.08
CA THR A 41 -19.31 -8.13 -0.16
C THR A 41 -19.61 -9.40 0.63
N ASP A 42 -20.90 -9.73 0.82
CA ASP A 42 -21.37 -10.90 1.58
C ASP A 42 -20.64 -12.22 1.22
N LYS A 43 -20.26 -12.39 -0.05
CA LYS A 43 -19.68 -13.65 -0.55
C LYS A 43 -18.23 -13.54 -0.99
N THR A 44 -17.72 -12.33 -1.22
CA THR A 44 -16.45 -12.12 -1.93
C THR A 44 -15.81 -10.80 -1.52
N ILE A 45 -14.48 -10.79 -1.43
CA ILE A 45 -13.69 -9.55 -1.35
C ILE A 45 -13.23 -9.21 -2.77
N LEU A 46 -13.52 -7.98 -3.21
CA LEU A 46 -13.13 -7.46 -4.52
C LEU A 46 -12.08 -6.38 -4.34
N GLU A 47 -11.08 -6.40 -5.22
CA GLU A 47 -10.01 -5.41 -5.25
C GLU A 47 -10.33 -4.35 -6.30
N ILE A 48 -10.21 -3.07 -5.93
CA ILE A 48 -10.36 -1.95 -6.86
C ILE A 48 -8.98 -1.49 -7.30
N GLN A 49 -8.78 -1.44 -8.62
CA GLN A 49 -7.51 -1.10 -9.25
C GLN A 49 -7.54 0.27 -9.92
N ALA A 50 -6.37 0.89 -10.05
CA ALA A 50 -6.19 2.16 -10.75
C ALA A 50 -6.45 2.01 -12.25
N SER A 51 -7.22 2.93 -12.83
CA SER A 51 -7.51 2.93 -14.27
C SER A 51 -6.33 3.41 -15.13
N GLU A 52 -5.47 4.26 -14.58
CA GLU A 52 -4.30 4.86 -15.26
C GLU A 52 -3.18 5.08 -14.24
N ALA A 53 -1.96 5.32 -14.73
CA ALA A 53 -0.82 5.67 -13.88
C ALA A 53 -0.87 7.16 -13.49
N GLY A 54 -0.57 7.46 -12.23
CA GLY A 54 -0.72 8.82 -11.72
C GLY A 54 -0.46 8.95 -10.21
N GLU A 55 -0.81 10.11 -9.68
CA GLU A 55 -0.71 10.43 -8.26
C GLU A 55 -2.10 10.57 -7.63
N ILE A 56 -2.31 10.02 -6.44
CA ILE A 56 -3.58 10.15 -5.71
C ILE A 56 -3.71 11.58 -5.18
N SER A 57 -4.65 12.35 -5.73
CA SER A 57 -4.86 13.75 -5.33
C SER A 57 -5.79 13.92 -4.14
N GLU A 58 -6.82 13.07 -4.02
CA GLU A 58 -7.77 13.09 -2.91
C GLU A 58 -8.40 11.70 -2.76
N PHE A 59 -8.58 11.26 -1.51
CA PHE A 59 -9.26 10.00 -1.20
C PHE A 59 -10.22 10.20 -0.02
N LYS A 60 -11.50 9.87 -0.21
CA LYS A 60 -12.61 10.21 0.72
C LYS A 60 -13.10 9.03 1.53
N VAL A 61 -12.48 7.86 1.40
CA VAL A 61 -12.91 6.62 2.06
C VAL A 61 -11.78 6.03 2.87
N LYS A 62 -12.13 5.39 3.98
CA LYS A 62 -11.22 4.70 4.89
C LYS A 62 -11.67 3.25 5.09
N ALA A 63 -10.76 2.41 5.57
CA ALA A 63 -11.10 1.06 6.00
C ALA A 63 -12.22 1.11 7.05
N GLY A 64 -13.33 0.43 6.77
CA GLY A 64 -14.53 0.43 7.60
C GLY A 64 -15.71 1.24 7.05
N ASP A 65 -15.48 2.14 6.09
CA ASP A 65 -16.55 2.97 5.52
C ASP A 65 -17.45 2.18 4.55
N TYR A 66 -18.67 2.68 4.34
CA TYR A 66 -19.62 2.12 3.39
C TYR A 66 -19.67 2.95 2.11
N VAL A 67 -19.69 2.27 0.97
CA VAL A 67 -19.72 2.86 -0.38
C VAL A 67 -20.75 2.16 -1.27
N THR A 68 -21.23 2.87 -2.27
CA THR A 68 -22.23 2.38 -3.25
C THR A 68 -21.62 2.22 -4.65
N ALA A 69 -22.27 1.42 -5.50
CA ALA A 69 -21.88 1.30 -6.90
C ALA A 69 -21.89 2.67 -7.61
N ASN A 70 -20.93 2.89 -8.52
CA ASN A 70 -20.74 4.14 -9.26
C ASN A 70 -20.44 5.39 -8.40
N GLN A 71 -20.26 5.24 -7.08
CA GLN A 71 -19.86 6.34 -6.22
C GLN A 71 -18.42 6.76 -6.51
N VAL A 72 -18.18 8.07 -6.57
CA VAL A 72 -16.84 8.65 -6.64
C VAL A 72 -16.25 8.71 -5.23
N VAL A 73 -15.14 8.01 -5.04
CA VAL A 73 -14.45 7.86 -3.74
C VAL A 73 -13.15 8.64 -3.66
N GLY A 74 -12.65 9.16 -4.78
CA GLY A 74 -11.42 9.93 -4.82
C GLY A 74 -11.16 10.55 -6.19
N MET A 75 -10.03 11.25 -6.29
CA MET A 75 -9.53 11.85 -7.51
C MET A 75 -8.05 11.52 -7.65
N MET A 76 -7.62 11.19 -8.86
CA MET A 76 -6.20 11.02 -9.20
C MET A 76 -5.78 11.96 -10.31
N LEU A 77 -4.50 12.32 -10.32
CA LEU A 77 -3.87 13.12 -11.35
C LEU A 77 -3.04 12.18 -12.24
N PRO A 78 -3.40 11.99 -13.53
CA PRO A 78 -2.60 11.16 -14.41
C PRO A 78 -1.20 11.76 -14.57
N ASP A 79 -0.18 10.91 -14.51
CA ASP A 79 1.23 11.26 -14.70
C ASP A 79 1.85 10.25 -15.67
N GLU A 80 2.13 10.69 -16.90
CA GLU A 80 2.74 9.87 -17.94
C GLU A 80 4.15 9.39 -17.57
N ASN A 81 4.80 10.03 -16.58
CA ASN A 81 6.11 9.64 -16.06
C ASN A 81 6.02 8.87 -14.73
N ALA A 82 4.81 8.47 -14.30
CA ALA A 82 4.60 7.70 -13.06
C ALA A 82 5.45 6.43 -13.01
N GLU A 83 5.63 5.72 -14.13
CA GLU A 83 6.50 4.54 -14.22
C GLU A 83 7.96 4.84 -13.85
N ILE A 84 8.49 5.99 -14.29
CA ILE A 84 9.85 6.42 -13.98
C ILE A 84 9.96 6.82 -12.50
N ARG A 85 8.95 7.51 -11.97
CA ARG A 85 8.93 8.00 -10.58
C ARG A 85 8.71 6.88 -9.56
N PHE A 86 7.91 5.86 -9.89
CA PHE A 86 7.71 4.68 -9.05
C PHE A 86 9.00 3.87 -8.86
N VAL A 87 9.85 3.83 -9.88
CA VAL A 87 11.18 3.19 -9.79
C VAL A 87 12.16 4.02 -8.96
N HIS A 88 12.04 5.37 -8.99
CA HIS A 88 12.95 6.28 -8.29
C HIS A 88 12.52 6.68 -6.87
N SER A 89 11.30 6.37 -6.43
CA SER A 89 10.81 6.62 -5.06
C SER A 89 11.17 5.52 -4.05
N THR A 90 12.10 4.63 -4.41
CA THR A 90 12.65 3.61 -3.50
C THR A 90 14.00 4.06 -2.90
N PRO A 91 14.07 4.50 -1.62
CA PRO A 91 15.31 4.41 -0.87
C PRO A 91 15.56 2.96 -0.41
N LYS A 92 16.18 2.14 -1.28
CA LYS A 92 17.37 1.34 -0.92
C LYS A 92 17.96 0.61 -2.13
N GLU A 93 18.99 1.24 -2.67
CA GLU A 93 20.19 0.60 -3.17
C GLU A 93 20.70 -0.45 -2.15
N ASN A 94 20.81 -1.71 -2.58
CA ASN A 94 22.13 -2.31 -2.66
C ASN A 94 22.19 -3.36 -3.79
N ALA A 95 23.35 -3.40 -4.42
CA ALA A 95 23.57 -3.80 -5.79
C ALA A 95 23.48 -5.33 -6.09
N THR A 96 22.86 -5.62 -7.24
CA THR A 96 23.09 -6.72 -8.22
C THR A 96 23.51 -8.11 -7.76
N SER A 97 22.66 -9.12 -8.07
CA SER A 97 22.99 -10.08 -9.13
C SER A 97 21.87 -11.09 -9.42
N LYS A 98 21.66 -11.28 -10.73
CA LYS A 98 21.16 -12.47 -11.44
C LYS A 98 19.65 -12.71 -11.47
N VAL A 99 19.13 -12.52 -12.70
CA VAL A 99 18.35 -13.51 -13.48
C VAL A 99 17.96 -14.73 -12.66
N ASN A 100 16.66 -14.98 -12.53
CA ASN A 100 16.03 -16.26 -12.92
C ASN A 100 14.51 -16.15 -12.80
N THR A 101 13.88 -16.46 -13.92
CA THR A 101 12.51 -16.95 -14.09
C THR A 101 12.07 -17.89 -12.96
N SER A 102 10.77 -17.78 -12.66
CA SER A 102 9.92 -18.78 -12.02
C SER A 102 9.85 -18.87 -10.49
N ASP A 103 8.58 -18.87 -10.08
CA ASP A 103 7.99 -19.70 -9.05
C ASP A 103 8.02 -19.25 -7.59
N LYS A 104 6.77 -19.12 -7.10
CA LYS A 104 6.26 -19.55 -5.80
C LYS A 104 6.54 -18.69 -4.55
N LYS A 105 5.41 -18.17 -4.07
CA LYS A 105 4.82 -18.53 -2.75
C LYS A 105 5.32 -17.75 -1.53
N SER A 106 4.53 -16.75 -1.16
CA SER A 106 3.83 -16.65 0.14
C SER A 106 4.58 -17.03 1.44
N LYS A 107 4.84 -15.97 2.23
CA LYS A 107 4.57 -15.79 3.69
C LYS A 107 5.55 -16.29 4.76
N ASN A 108 5.87 -15.33 5.65
CA ASN A 108 6.13 -15.39 7.11
C ASN A 108 7.35 -16.16 7.66
N HIS A 109 8.33 -15.44 8.25
CA HIS A 109 8.83 -15.65 9.63
C HIS A 109 9.93 -14.63 10.05
N GLN A 110 9.88 -14.17 11.31
CA GLN A 110 11.00 -13.73 12.18
C GLN A 110 11.44 -12.26 12.35
N VAL A 111 10.68 -11.61 13.22
CA VAL A 111 11.13 -10.69 14.28
C VAL A 111 12.01 -11.46 15.29
N GLN A 112 13.35 -11.46 15.18
CA GLN A 112 14.24 -12.04 16.22
C GLN A 112 15.55 -11.27 16.51
N HIS A 113 15.91 -10.23 15.75
CA HIS A 113 17.23 -9.59 15.93
C HIS A 113 17.21 -8.29 16.76
N TYR A 114 16.08 -7.92 17.38
CA TYR A 114 15.98 -6.67 18.16
C TYR A 114 16.16 -6.83 19.68
N TRP A 115 16.28 -8.07 20.20
CA TRP A 115 16.46 -8.30 21.64
C TRP A 115 17.94 -8.26 22.09
N LEU A 116 18.89 -8.61 21.20
CA LEU A 116 20.33 -8.58 21.53
C LEU A 116 20.93 -7.16 21.53
N LEU A 117 20.39 -6.26 20.72
CA LEU A 117 20.90 -4.88 20.58
C LEU A 117 20.57 -4.00 21.81
N VAL A 118 19.43 -4.25 22.47
CA VAL A 118 19.01 -3.52 23.67
C VAL A 118 19.84 -3.94 24.90
N LEU A 119 20.25 -5.21 25.00
CA LEU A 119 21.13 -5.68 26.08
C LEU A 119 22.56 -5.13 25.96
N PHE A 120 23.07 -4.90 24.74
CA PHE A 120 24.39 -4.29 24.54
C PHE A 120 24.42 -2.79 24.88
N PHE A 121 23.33 -2.07 24.69
CA PHE A 121 23.27 -0.63 24.99
C PHE A 121 23.26 -0.33 26.51
N VAL A 122 22.62 -1.19 27.30
CA VAL A 122 22.58 -1.06 28.78
C VAL A 122 23.95 -1.34 29.40
N ALA A 123 24.75 -2.24 28.82
CA ALA A 123 26.09 -2.57 29.31
C ALA A 123 27.12 -1.44 29.08
N ILE A 124 27.01 -0.69 27.98
CA ILE A 124 27.94 0.39 27.64
C ILE A 124 27.72 1.63 28.53
N VAL A 125 26.47 1.96 28.85
CA VAL A 125 26.16 3.11 29.73
C VAL A 125 26.52 2.83 31.20
N GLY A 126 26.42 1.58 31.65
CA GLY A 126 26.77 1.18 33.03
C GLY A 126 28.26 1.26 33.35
N ILE A 127 29.15 1.10 32.36
CA ILE A 127 30.61 1.16 32.56
C ILE A 127 31.09 2.61 32.76
N ILE A 128 30.42 3.60 32.15
CA ILE A 128 30.80 5.02 32.27
C ILE A 128 30.43 5.59 33.64
N TYR A 129 29.36 5.13 34.27
CA TYR A 129 28.85 5.67 35.55
C TYR A 129 29.52 5.13 36.83
N THR A 130 30.41 4.13 36.72
CA THR A 130 31.08 3.51 37.90
C THR A 130 32.50 4.06 38.18
N SER A 131 33.00 5.02 37.40
CA SER A 131 34.33 5.63 37.61
C SER A 131 34.30 7.14 37.90
N LEU A 132 33.23 7.64 38.54
CA LEU A 132 33.19 8.98 39.13
C LEU A 132 32.87 8.92 40.63
#